data_AF-A0A8T7B5C1-F1
#
_entry.id   AF-A0A8T7B5C1-F1
#
_cell.length_a   1.000
_cell.length_b   1.000
_cell.length_c   1.000
_cell.angle_alpha   90.00
_cell.angle_beta   90.00
_cell.angle_gamma   90.00
#
_symmetry.space_group_name_H-M   'P 1'
#
loop_
_entity.id
_entity.type
_entity.pdbx_description
1 polymer ?
#
loop_
_entity_poly.entity_id
_entity_poly.type
_entity_poly.pdbx_seq_one_letter_code
_entity_poly.pdbx_strand_id
1 'polypeptide(L)'
;MNTDTSLETVTELTDSLLAATAQWGLKVLGAIVLLIVGRMVAGWARKLVRKACERAKWDATLVPFISGMAYYGVLVAVLIAALGMVGVQTASLLAILGAAGLAIGLALQGTLSNIAAGVMLLIFRPFRVGEYVELANTAGSVELIGLFMTALNTPDNIKIYVPNSKIWGDTIKNYAANKTRRIDLVVGISYDDDIEIAKNAIASVLK
;
A
#
# COMPACT_ATOMS: atom_id res chain seq x y z
N MET A 1 -77.90 7.18 -0.82
CA MET A 1 -77.08 6.15 -1.50
C MET A 1 -75.78 6.72 -2.09
N ASN A 2 -75.16 7.73 -1.44
CA ASN A 2 -73.86 8.32 -1.85
C ASN A 2 -72.92 8.60 -0.66
N THR A 3 -73.35 8.35 0.59
CA THR A 3 -72.57 8.64 1.80
C THR A 3 -71.73 7.45 2.27
N ASP A 4 -72.15 6.22 1.97
CA ASP A 4 -71.43 5.00 2.39
C ASP A 4 -70.17 4.77 1.54
N THR A 5 -70.24 5.07 0.23
CA THR A 5 -69.08 5.02 -0.68
C THR A 5 -68.01 6.06 -0.35
N SER A 6 -68.38 7.23 0.17
CA SER A 6 -67.41 8.24 0.62
C SER A 6 -66.68 7.85 1.91
N LEU A 7 -67.36 7.17 2.83
CA LEU A 7 -66.77 6.72 4.09
C LEU A 7 -65.83 5.52 3.88
N GLU A 8 -66.17 4.60 2.97
CA GLU A 8 -65.30 3.49 2.57
C GLU A 8 -64.00 3.97 1.89
N THR A 9 -64.08 4.96 0.99
CA THR A 9 -62.86 5.57 0.40
C THR A 9 -62.01 6.31 1.44
N VAL A 10 -62.60 6.94 2.45
CA VAL A 10 -61.84 7.61 3.53
C VAL A 10 -61.16 6.58 4.44
N THR A 11 -61.80 5.45 4.73
CA THR A 11 -61.17 4.35 5.48
C THR A 11 -60.08 3.65 4.67
N GLU A 12 -60.25 3.40 3.37
CA GLU A 12 -59.20 2.84 2.51
C GLU A 12 -57.99 3.79 2.36
N LEU A 13 -58.23 5.10 2.25
CA LEU A 13 -57.17 6.10 2.24
C LEU A 13 -56.44 6.18 3.59
N THR A 14 -57.16 6.01 4.70
CA THR A 14 -56.56 6.03 6.04
C THR A 14 -55.73 4.75 6.29
N ASP A 15 -56.22 3.59 5.88
CA ASP A 15 -55.52 2.31 6.00
C ASP A 15 -54.30 2.22 5.06
N SER A 16 -54.39 2.78 3.85
CA SER A 16 -53.24 2.86 2.94
C SER A 16 -52.18 3.87 3.42
N LEU A 17 -52.59 5.00 4.03
CA LEU A 17 -51.67 5.96 4.66
C LEU A 17 -51.03 5.38 5.94
N LEU A 18 -51.78 4.65 6.76
CA LEU A 18 -51.26 3.92 7.93
C LEU A 18 -50.28 2.82 7.54
N ALA A 19 -50.60 2.04 6.49
CA ALA A 19 -49.72 1.01 5.98
C ALA A 19 -48.43 1.59 5.38
N ALA A 20 -48.54 2.70 4.62
CA ALA A 20 -47.38 3.39 4.07
C ALA A 20 -46.50 4.01 5.18
N THR A 21 -47.09 4.68 6.17
CA THR A 21 -46.33 5.27 7.29
C THR A 21 -45.70 4.22 8.19
N ALA A 22 -46.36 3.08 8.42
CA ALA A 22 -45.78 1.95 9.16
C ALA A 22 -44.58 1.33 8.41
N GLN A 23 -44.68 1.17 7.08
CA GLN A 23 -43.59 0.60 6.27
C GLN A 23 -42.38 1.54 6.18
N TRP A 24 -42.60 2.84 5.97
CA TRP A 24 -41.52 3.83 5.94
C TRP A 24 -40.93 4.04 7.34
N GLY A 25 -41.78 4.07 8.38
CA GLY A 25 -41.35 4.15 9.78
C GLY A 25 -40.46 2.99 10.20
N LEU A 26 -40.80 1.75 9.82
CA LEU A 26 -39.98 0.58 10.11
C LEU A 26 -38.63 0.60 9.39
N LYS A 27 -38.58 1.07 8.14
CA LYS A 27 -37.33 1.25 7.38
C LYS A 27 -36.42 2.32 7.99
N VAL A 28 -36.99 3.46 8.38
CA VAL A 28 -36.25 4.54 9.04
C VAL A 28 -35.74 4.09 10.41
N LEU A 29 -36.56 3.38 11.18
CA LEU A 29 -36.16 2.84 12.48
C LEU A 29 -35.03 1.80 12.32
N GLY A 30 -35.14 0.91 11.33
CA GLY A 30 -34.07 -0.02 10.96
C GLY A 30 -32.77 0.69 10.57
N ALA A 31 -32.85 1.76 9.77
CA ALA A 31 -31.69 2.56 9.38
C ALA A 31 -31.04 3.28 10.58
N ILE A 32 -31.82 3.79 11.52
CA ILE A 32 -31.31 4.40 12.75
C ILE A 32 -30.60 3.35 13.62
N VAL A 33 -31.22 2.18 13.81
CA VAL A 33 -30.59 1.07 14.55
C VAL A 33 -29.28 0.65 13.88
N LEU A 34 -29.27 0.54 12.55
CA LEU A 34 -28.06 0.22 11.79
C LEU A 34 -26.98 1.29 11.96
N LEU A 35 -27.33 2.58 11.97
CA LEU A 35 -26.36 3.66 12.20
C LEU A 35 -25.76 3.60 13.61
N ILE A 36 -26.56 3.27 14.63
CA ILE A 36 -26.08 3.10 16.00
C ILE A 36 -25.11 1.93 16.09
N VAL A 37 -25.52 0.75 15.59
CA VAL A 37 -24.68 -0.45 15.57
C VAL A 37 -23.43 -0.22 14.74
N GLY A 38 -23.55 0.40 13.57
CA GLY A 38 -22.44 0.68 12.68
C GLY A 38 -21.45 1.68 13.28
N ARG A 39 -21.91 2.68 14.04
CA ARG A 39 -21.02 3.58 14.80
C ARG A 39 -20.25 2.82 15.90
N MET A 40 -20.88 1.84 16.55
CA MET A 40 -20.19 0.95 17.49
C MET A 40 -19.13 0.10 16.80
N VAL A 41 -19.45 -0.49 15.64
CA VAL A 41 -18.52 -1.28 14.82
C VAL A 41 -17.35 -0.42 14.34
N ALA A 42 -17.60 0.81 13.87
CA ALA A 42 -16.56 1.75 13.47
C ALA A 42 -15.64 2.10 14.65
N GLY A 43 -16.22 2.33 15.84
CA GLY A 43 -15.46 2.56 17.07
C GLY A 43 -14.60 1.36 17.48
N TRP A 44 -15.12 0.14 17.32
CA TRP A 44 -14.38 -1.10 17.56
C TRP A 44 -13.23 -1.28 16.55
N ALA A 45 -13.48 -1.09 15.26
CA ALA A 45 -12.46 -1.12 14.22
C ALA A 45 -11.32 -0.12 14.50
N ARG A 46 -11.67 1.12 14.88
CA ARG A 46 -10.71 2.15 15.27
C ARG A 46 -9.82 1.70 16.43
N LYS A 47 -10.43 1.12 17.48
CA LYS A 47 -9.69 0.60 18.66
C LYS A 47 -8.76 -0.55 18.27
N LEU A 48 -9.22 -1.46 17.42
CA LEU A 48 -8.44 -2.60 16.96
C LEU A 48 -7.21 -2.15 16.17
N VAL A 49 -7.40 -1.26 15.19
CA VAL A 49 -6.32 -0.69 14.38
C VAL A 49 -5.34 0.09 15.26
N ARG A 50 -5.85 0.95 16.15
CA ARG A 50 -5.01 1.70 17.09
C ARG A 50 -4.14 0.79 17.95
N LYS A 51 -4.73 -0.26 18.54
CA LYS A 51 -4.00 -1.24 19.36
C LYS A 51 -2.94 -2.00 18.54
N ALA A 52 -3.22 -2.30 17.27
CA ALA A 52 -2.27 -2.95 16.38
C ALA A 52 -1.06 -2.04 16.08
N CYS A 53 -1.30 -0.77 15.75
CA CYS A 53 -0.25 0.22 15.49
C CYS A 53 0.59 0.53 16.73
N GLU A 54 -0.03 0.62 17.92
CA GLU A 54 0.68 0.82 19.19
C GLU A 54 1.60 -0.37 19.53
N ARG A 55 1.13 -1.61 19.31
CA ARG A 55 1.99 -2.81 19.47
C ARG A 55 3.16 -2.82 18.49
N ALA A 56 2.94 -2.33 17.28
CA ALA A 56 3.98 -2.21 16.25
C ALA A 56 4.93 -1.02 16.50
N LYS A 57 4.75 -0.26 17.59
CA LYS A 57 5.55 0.92 17.96
C LYS A 57 5.61 1.98 16.85
N TRP A 58 4.49 2.19 16.16
CA TRP A 58 4.38 3.25 15.17
C TRP A 58 4.40 4.62 15.82
N ASP A 59 4.82 5.64 15.06
CA ASP A 59 4.88 7.02 15.52
C ASP A 59 3.51 7.49 16.03
N ALA A 60 3.52 8.30 17.11
CA ALA A 60 2.33 8.86 17.73
C ALA A 60 1.47 9.69 16.77
N THR A 61 2.05 10.17 15.67
CA THR A 61 1.38 10.94 14.61
C THR A 61 0.68 10.03 13.59
N LEU A 62 1.24 8.86 13.30
CA LEU A 62 0.69 7.89 12.32
C LEU A 62 -0.50 7.11 12.87
N VAL A 63 -0.46 6.77 14.16
CA VAL A 63 -1.53 6.02 14.85
C VAL A 63 -2.92 6.68 14.71
N PRO A 64 -3.13 7.98 15.02
CA PRO A 64 -4.44 8.62 14.89
C PRO A 64 -4.89 8.72 13.43
N PHE A 65 -3.96 8.90 12.48
CA PHE A 65 -4.27 8.99 11.06
C PHE A 65 -4.84 7.68 10.50
N ILE A 66 -4.14 6.57 10.71
CA ILE A 66 -4.52 5.25 10.18
C ILE A 66 -5.79 4.72 10.88
N SER A 67 -5.89 4.89 12.20
CA SER A 67 -7.09 4.52 12.94
C SER A 67 -8.30 5.38 12.58
N GLY A 68 -8.09 6.66 12.25
CA GLY A 68 -9.12 7.56 11.71
C GLY A 68 -9.62 7.12 10.34
N MET A 69 -8.71 6.74 9.44
CA MET A 69 -9.07 6.24 8.11
C MET A 69 -9.93 4.98 8.19
N ALA A 70 -9.60 4.05 9.09
CA ALA A 70 -10.43 2.86 9.35
C ALA A 70 -11.82 3.23 9.89
N TYR A 71 -11.89 4.20 10.81
CA TYR A 71 -13.16 4.68 11.36
C TYR A 71 -14.07 5.28 10.28
N TYR A 72 -13.55 6.22 9.49
CA TYR A 72 -14.32 6.88 8.44
C TYR A 72 -14.70 5.92 7.31
N GLY A 73 -13.82 4.98 6.94
CA GLY A 73 -14.15 3.95 5.95
C GLY A 73 -15.35 3.10 6.34
N VAL A 74 -15.37 2.59 7.58
CA VAL A 74 -16.52 1.83 8.10
C VAL A 74 -17.76 2.72 8.22
N LEU A 75 -17.62 3.96 8.68
CA LEU A 75 -18.75 4.87 8.85
C LEU A 75 -19.42 5.21 7.51
N VAL A 76 -18.65 5.46 6.45
CA VAL A 76 -19.17 5.73 5.10
C VAL A 76 -19.92 4.51 4.55
N ALA A 77 -19.38 3.30 4.74
CA ALA A 77 -20.04 2.06 4.32
C ALA A 77 -21.39 1.86 5.05
N VAL A 78 -21.42 2.09 6.36
CA VAL A 78 -22.65 2.01 7.17
C VAL A 78 -23.66 3.07 6.73
N LEU A 79 -23.20 4.30 6.45
CA LEU A 79 -24.08 5.39 6.02
C LEU A 79 -24.78 5.06 4.69
N ILE A 80 -24.05 4.50 3.73
CA ILE A 80 -24.64 4.06 2.45
C ILE A 80 -25.64 2.93 2.67
N ALA A 81 -25.31 1.94 3.50
CA ALA A 81 -26.21 0.85 3.81
C ALA A 81 -27.52 1.35 4.47
N ALA A 82 -27.42 2.31 5.39
CA ALA A 82 -28.58 2.93 6.03
C ALA A 82 -29.45 3.72 5.04
N LEU A 83 -28.84 4.50 4.14
CA LEU A 83 -29.58 5.21 3.09
C LEU A 83 -30.30 4.25 2.13
N GLY A 84 -29.69 3.12 1.81
CA GLY A 84 -30.31 2.05 1.01
C GLY A 84 -31.57 1.47 1.65
N MET A 85 -31.58 1.30 2.99
CA MET A 85 -32.77 0.82 3.72
C MET A 85 -33.96 1.79 3.63
N VAL A 86 -33.67 3.09 3.58
CA VAL A 86 -34.69 4.16 3.44
C VAL A 86 -35.21 4.28 1.99
N GLY A 87 -34.64 3.53 1.05
CA GLY A 87 -35.05 3.52 -0.36
C GLY A 87 -34.35 4.56 -1.23
N VAL A 88 -33.27 5.18 -0.72
CA VAL A 88 -32.42 6.06 -1.53
C VAL A 88 -31.62 5.21 -2.52
N GLN A 89 -31.52 5.66 -3.76
CA GLN A 89 -30.71 4.99 -4.77
C GLN A 89 -29.22 5.14 -4.46
N THR A 90 -28.64 4.11 -3.83
CA THR A 90 -27.22 4.09 -3.42
C THR A 90 -26.25 3.91 -4.59
N ALA A 91 -26.74 3.51 -5.76
CA ALA A 91 -25.90 3.27 -6.95
C ALA A 91 -25.10 4.51 -7.38
N SER A 92 -25.69 5.71 -7.34
CA SER A 92 -24.99 6.96 -7.66
C SER A 92 -23.91 7.31 -6.63
N LEU A 93 -24.18 7.08 -5.34
CA LEU A 93 -23.19 7.26 -4.27
C LEU A 93 -22.03 6.26 -4.40
N LEU A 94 -22.34 5.00 -4.72
CA LEU A 94 -21.34 3.96 -4.97
C LEU A 94 -20.48 4.29 -6.20
N ALA A 95 -21.07 4.86 -7.26
CA ALA A 95 -20.32 5.31 -8.43
C ALA A 95 -19.32 6.42 -8.07
N ILE A 96 -19.75 7.43 -7.30
CA ILE A 96 -18.87 8.52 -6.85
C ILE A 96 -17.76 7.99 -5.95
N LEU A 97 -18.08 7.13 -4.98
CA LEU A 97 -17.07 6.52 -4.11
C LEU A 97 -16.12 5.61 -4.88
N GLY A 98 -16.61 4.88 -5.87
CA GLY A 98 -15.79 4.06 -6.76
C GLY A 98 -14.80 4.92 -7.54
N ALA A 99 -15.25 6.03 -8.12
CA ALA A 99 -14.40 6.99 -8.81
C ALA A 99 -13.37 7.63 -7.87
N ALA A 100 -13.79 8.07 -6.67
CA ALA A 100 -12.88 8.62 -5.67
C ALA A 100 -11.85 7.57 -5.20
N GLY A 101 -12.29 6.33 -4.97
CA GLY A 101 -11.42 5.21 -4.61
C GLY A 101 -10.40 4.88 -5.69
N LEU A 102 -10.81 4.90 -6.96
CA LEU A 102 -9.90 4.74 -8.10
C LEU A 102 -8.88 5.88 -8.15
N ALA A 103 -9.31 7.13 -8.00
CA ALA A 103 -8.41 8.28 -8.01
C ALA A 103 -7.37 8.21 -6.87
N ILE A 104 -7.79 7.85 -5.65
CA ILE A 104 -6.89 7.63 -4.51
C ILE A 104 -5.95 6.45 -4.78
N GLY A 105 -6.46 5.35 -5.34
CA GLY A 105 -5.67 4.18 -5.68
C GLY A 105 -4.58 4.48 -6.71
N LEU A 106 -4.91 5.23 -7.76
CA LEU A 106 -3.96 5.70 -8.77
C LEU A 106 -2.92 6.65 -8.16
N ALA A 107 -3.33 7.54 -7.26
CA ALA A 107 -2.41 8.42 -6.55
C ALA A 107 -1.42 7.64 -5.67
N LEU A 108 -1.84 6.52 -5.08
CA LEU A 108 -1.02 5.66 -4.23
C LEU A 108 -0.30 4.53 -5.00
N GLN A 109 -0.49 4.42 -6.31
CA GLN A 109 0.05 3.34 -7.14
C GLN A 109 1.57 3.21 -6.99
N GLY A 110 2.29 4.33 -7.01
CA GLY A 110 3.76 4.34 -6.86
C GLY A 110 4.22 3.83 -5.48
N THR A 111 3.53 4.22 -4.42
CA THR A 111 3.84 3.77 -3.05
C THR A 111 3.58 2.28 -2.90
N LEU A 112 2.46 1.78 -3.44
CA LEU A 112 2.09 0.36 -3.37
C LEU A 112 3.06 -0.52 -4.19
N SER A 113 3.51 -0.02 -5.34
CA SER A 113 4.56 -0.67 -6.15
C SER A 113 5.86 -0.86 -5.37
N ASN A 114 6.28 0.14 -4.57
CA ASN A 114 7.45 0.03 -3.72
C ASN A 114 7.29 -1.03 -2.61
N ILE A 115 6.11 -1.11 -1.98
CA ILE A 115 5.83 -2.16 -0.99
C ILE A 115 5.94 -3.53 -1.63
N ALA A 116 5.28 -3.74 -2.77
CA ALA A 116 5.28 -5.01 -3.48
C ALA A 116 6.71 -5.44 -3.86
N ALA A 117 7.50 -4.51 -4.41
CA ALA A 117 8.90 -4.74 -4.74
C ALA A 117 9.74 -5.07 -3.48
N GLY A 118 9.51 -4.38 -2.36
CA GLY A 118 10.19 -4.66 -1.09
C GLY A 118 9.91 -6.08 -0.59
N VAL A 119 8.65 -6.51 -0.63
CA VAL A 119 8.26 -7.89 -0.28
C VAL A 119 8.94 -8.89 -1.21
N MET A 120 8.98 -8.64 -2.52
CA MET A 120 9.64 -9.52 -3.48
C MET A 120 11.15 -9.64 -3.23
N LEU A 121 11.83 -8.53 -2.91
CA LEU A 121 13.25 -8.54 -2.53
C LEU A 121 13.51 -9.39 -1.28
N LEU A 122 12.61 -9.35 -0.29
CA LEU A 122 12.73 -10.14 0.94
C LEU A 122 12.45 -11.63 0.74
N ILE A 123 11.57 -11.98 -0.20
CA ILE A 123 11.23 -13.37 -0.55
C ILE A 123 12.35 -14.01 -1.36
N PHE A 124 12.73 -13.40 -2.49
CA PHE A 124 13.70 -13.99 -3.41
C PHE A 124 15.16 -13.74 -2.99
N ARG A 125 15.41 -12.71 -2.18
CA ARG A 125 16.73 -12.36 -1.63
C ARG A 125 17.86 -12.40 -2.66
N PRO A 126 17.77 -11.63 -3.76
CA PRO A 126 18.86 -11.54 -4.75
C PRO A 126 20.16 -10.97 -4.16
N PHE A 127 20.07 -10.28 -3.02
CA PHE A 127 21.17 -9.82 -2.19
C PHE A 127 20.76 -9.77 -0.73
N ARG A 128 21.74 -9.66 0.17
CA ARG A 128 21.53 -9.60 1.63
C ARG A 128 22.10 -8.31 2.23
N VAL A 129 21.60 -7.99 3.43
CA VAL A 129 22.18 -6.92 4.25
C VAL A 129 23.65 -7.24 4.52
N GLY A 130 24.53 -6.27 4.30
CA GLY A 130 25.98 -6.38 4.41
C GLY A 130 26.72 -6.68 3.10
N GLU A 131 26.01 -7.05 2.02
CA GLU A 131 26.64 -7.32 0.73
C GLU A 131 26.89 -6.04 -0.07
N TYR A 132 28.00 -6.00 -0.81
CA TYR A 132 28.29 -4.91 -1.74
C TYR A 132 27.63 -5.18 -3.09
N VAL A 133 26.77 -4.25 -3.51
CA VAL A 133 25.90 -4.38 -4.68
C VAL A 133 25.85 -3.08 -5.46
N GLU A 134 25.54 -3.16 -6.75
CA GLU A 134 25.14 -2.00 -7.55
C GLU A 134 23.68 -2.18 -7.96
N LEU A 135 22.84 -1.28 -7.46
CA LEU A 135 21.39 -1.27 -7.67
C LEU A 135 21.00 0.06 -8.32
N ALA A 136 20.24 0.00 -9.41
CA ALA A 136 19.71 1.20 -10.08
C ALA A 136 20.78 2.28 -10.37
N ASN A 137 21.94 1.84 -10.87
CA ASN A 137 23.14 2.65 -11.16
C ASN A 137 23.80 3.30 -9.92
N THR A 138 23.55 2.76 -8.72
CA THR A 138 24.20 3.19 -7.48
C THR A 138 24.90 2.01 -6.82
N ALA A 139 26.21 2.11 -6.59
CA ALA A 139 27.00 1.08 -5.92
C ALA A 139 27.16 1.39 -4.42
N GLY A 140 27.03 0.36 -3.58
CA GLY A 140 27.20 0.49 -2.14
C GLY A 140 26.93 -0.83 -1.40
N SER A 141 27.27 -0.85 -0.12
CA SER A 141 26.94 -1.94 0.80
C SER A 141 25.50 -1.80 1.30
N VAL A 142 24.72 -2.88 1.28
CA VAL A 142 23.34 -2.85 1.76
C VAL A 142 23.30 -2.72 3.29
N GLU A 143 22.69 -1.66 3.80
CA GLU A 143 22.51 -1.47 5.24
C GLU A 143 21.17 -2.01 5.74
N LEU A 144 20.09 -1.73 5.01
CA LEU A 144 18.74 -2.12 5.38
C LEU A 144 17.84 -2.26 4.16
N ILE A 145 17.05 -3.33 4.11
CA ILE A 145 15.94 -3.47 3.16
C ILE A 145 14.66 -3.06 3.90
N GLY A 146 14.20 -1.84 3.66
CA GLY A 146 12.96 -1.31 4.24
C GLY A 146 11.72 -1.66 3.41
N LEU A 147 10.54 -1.29 3.90
CA LEU A 147 9.27 -1.58 3.22
C LEU A 147 9.15 -0.85 1.87
N PHE A 148 9.57 0.42 1.81
CA PHE A 148 9.44 1.26 0.62
C PHE A 148 10.77 1.49 -0.12
N MET A 149 11.88 1.45 0.62
CA MET A 149 13.20 1.81 0.13
C MET A 149 14.27 0.93 0.76
N THR A 150 15.35 0.71 0.03
CA THR A 150 16.57 0.06 0.51
C THR A 150 17.63 1.12 0.75
N ALA A 151 18.30 1.05 1.90
CA ALA A 151 19.41 1.93 2.24
C ALA A 151 20.73 1.26 1.86
N LEU A 152 21.55 1.99 1.10
CA LEU A 152 22.90 1.62 0.71
C LEU A 152 23.88 2.58 1.39
N ASN A 153 25.04 2.09 1.82
CA ASN A 153 26.16 2.92 2.21
C ASN A 153 27.26 2.83 1.15
N THR A 154 27.63 3.97 0.58
CA THR A 154 28.72 4.03 -0.40
C THR A 154 30.09 3.85 0.27
N PRO A 155 31.15 3.51 -0.48
CA PRO A 155 32.52 3.49 0.06
C PRO A 155 32.96 4.83 0.67
N ASP A 156 32.39 5.94 0.18
CA ASP A 156 32.64 7.30 0.68
C ASP A 156 31.81 7.63 1.95
N ASN A 157 31.16 6.63 2.56
CA ASN A 157 30.31 6.77 3.74
C ASN A 157 29.10 7.70 3.56
N ILE A 158 28.59 7.79 2.33
CA ILE A 158 27.34 8.48 2.00
C ILE A 158 26.21 7.45 1.97
N LYS A 159 25.15 7.72 2.75
CA LYS A 159 23.94 6.90 2.81
C LYS A 159 22.96 7.29 1.71
N ILE A 160 22.61 6.34 0.85
CA ILE A 160 21.71 6.52 -0.28
C ILE A 160 20.47 5.67 -0.09
N TYR A 161 19.30 6.27 -0.27
CA TYR A 161 18.01 5.59 -0.20
C TYR A 161 17.46 5.39 -1.61
N VAL A 162 17.30 4.14 -2.01
CA VAL A 162 16.79 3.77 -3.34
C VAL A 162 15.39 3.17 -3.20
N PRO A 163 14.37 3.68 -3.93
CA PRO A 163 13.03 3.08 -3.93
C PRO A 163 13.07 1.62 -4.38
N ASN A 164 12.36 0.74 -3.67
CA ASN A 164 12.38 -0.70 -3.94
C ASN A 164 11.84 -1.03 -5.35
N SER A 165 10.84 -0.29 -5.83
CA SER A 165 10.30 -0.47 -7.19
C SER A 165 11.35 -0.23 -8.27
N LYS A 166 12.27 0.73 -8.06
CA LYS A 166 13.37 1.01 -8.98
C LYS A 166 14.40 -0.12 -8.97
N ILE A 167 14.70 -0.68 -7.79
CA ILE A 167 15.63 -1.81 -7.66
C ILE A 167 15.08 -3.04 -8.38
N TRP A 168 13.80 -3.34 -8.18
CA TRP A 168 13.15 -4.51 -8.77
C TRP A 168 12.95 -4.38 -10.28
N GLY A 169 12.74 -3.15 -10.77
CA GLY A 169 12.55 -2.85 -12.20
C GLY A 169 13.85 -2.64 -12.99
N ASP A 170 15.02 -2.68 -12.34
CA ASP A 170 16.33 -2.42 -12.95
C ASP A 170 17.29 -3.60 -12.71
N THR A 171 18.46 -3.55 -13.34
CA THR A 171 19.50 -4.58 -13.21
C THR A 171 20.13 -4.55 -11.83
N ILE A 172 20.23 -5.74 -11.22
CA ILE A 172 20.88 -5.96 -9.92
C ILE A 172 22.26 -6.58 -10.16
N LYS A 173 23.34 -5.87 -9.85
CA LYS A 173 24.69 -6.44 -9.87
C LYS A 173 25.14 -6.75 -8.44
N ASN A 174 25.22 -8.03 -8.10
CA ASN A 174 25.72 -8.46 -6.79
C ASN A 174 27.18 -8.90 -6.90
N TYR A 175 28.09 -8.13 -6.27
CA TYR A 175 29.51 -8.44 -6.29
C TYR A 175 29.91 -9.51 -5.26
N ALA A 176 29.07 -9.78 -4.27
CA ALA A 176 29.30 -10.76 -3.22
C ALA A 176 28.71 -12.15 -3.55
N ALA A 177 27.87 -12.26 -4.59
CA ALA A 177 27.21 -13.52 -4.94
C ALA A 177 28.19 -14.63 -5.37
N ASN A 178 29.28 -14.27 -6.03
CA ASN A 178 30.32 -15.20 -6.49
C ASN A 178 31.58 -15.09 -5.63
N LYS A 179 32.22 -16.22 -5.33
CA LYS A 179 33.43 -16.29 -4.48
C LYS A 179 34.65 -15.63 -5.12
N THR A 180 34.79 -15.71 -6.43
CA THR A 180 35.93 -15.17 -7.18
C THR A 180 35.46 -14.17 -8.23
N ARG A 181 36.33 -13.22 -8.55
CA ARG A 181 36.09 -12.18 -9.56
C ARG A 181 37.33 -12.05 -10.43
N ARG A 182 37.14 -11.84 -11.73
CA ARG A 182 38.23 -11.57 -12.67
C ARG A 182 38.63 -10.10 -12.54
N ILE A 183 39.93 -9.84 -12.50
CA ILE A 183 40.50 -8.50 -12.60
C ILE A 183 41.26 -8.46 -13.92
N ASP A 184 40.92 -7.50 -14.78
CA ASP A 184 41.65 -7.24 -16.01
C ASP A 184 42.65 -6.11 -15.75
N LEU A 185 43.95 -6.41 -15.85
CA LEU A 185 45.04 -5.46 -15.63
C LEU A 185 45.67 -5.11 -16.97
N VAL A 186 45.73 -3.81 -17.29
CA VAL A 186 46.44 -3.31 -18.46
C VAL A 186 47.78 -2.77 -17.99
N VAL A 187 48.85 -3.44 -18.37
CA VAL A 187 50.23 -3.05 -18.04
C VAL A 187 50.86 -2.45 -19.29
N GLY A 188 51.20 -1.17 -19.23
CA GLY A 188 51.99 -0.52 -20.27
C GLY A 188 53.48 -0.82 -20.08
N ILE A 189 54.18 -1.09 -21.17
CA ILE A 189 55.64 -1.25 -21.21
C ILE A 189 56.25 -0.09 -22.02
N SER A 190 57.52 0.25 -21.77
CA SER A 190 58.20 1.27 -22.58
C SER A 190 58.25 0.83 -24.04
N TYR A 191 58.27 1.78 -24.97
CA TYR A 191 58.45 1.47 -26.39
C TYR A 191 59.81 0.83 -26.69
N ASP A 192 60.80 1.11 -25.85
CA ASP A 192 62.14 0.55 -25.96
C ASP A 192 62.30 -0.82 -25.26
N ASP A 193 61.28 -1.28 -24.53
CA ASP A 193 61.32 -2.55 -23.80
C ASP A 193 60.90 -3.72 -24.69
N ASP A 194 61.50 -4.89 -24.44
CA ASP A 194 61.17 -6.13 -25.11
C ASP A 194 59.86 -6.74 -24.56
N ILE A 195 58.90 -7.00 -25.45
CA ILE A 195 57.58 -7.57 -25.12
C ILE A 195 57.69 -8.96 -24.48
N GLU A 196 58.64 -9.78 -24.92
CA GLU A 196 58.83 -11.15 -24.43
C GLU A 196 59.36 -11.14 -23.00
N ILE A 197 60.31 -10.25 -22.70
CA ILE A 197 60.81 -10.03 -21.33
C ILE A 197 59.66 -9.58 -20.42
N ALA A 198 58.85 -8.62 -20.87
CA ALA A 198 57.72 -8.13 -20.09
C ALA A 198 56.65 -9.20 -19.82
N LYS A 199 56.30 -10.01 -20.84
CA LYS A 199 55.34 -11.12 -20.67
C LYS A 199 55.85 -12.16 -19.67
N ASN A 200 57.14 -12.51 -19.75
CA ASN A 200 57.75 -13.47 -18.84
C ASN A 200 57.80 -12.94 -17.40
N ALA A 201 58.11 -11.65 -17.22
CA ALA A 201 58.06 -11.00 -15.91
C ALA A 201 56.64 -11.03 -15.31
N ILE A 202 55.61 -10.65 -16.08
CA ILE A 202 54.21 -10.72 -15.64
C ILE A 202 53.80 -12.16 -15.29
N ALA A 203 54.16 -13.15 -16.12
CA ALA A 203 53.85 -14.55 -15.86
C ALA A 203 54.55 -15.08 -14.60
N SER A 204 55.72 -14.53 -14.25
CA SER A 204 56.44 -14.91 -13.03
C SER A 204 55.77 -14.40 -11.74
N VAL A 205 55.11 -13.23 -11.80
CA VAL A 205 54.39 -12.63 -10.66
C VAL A 205 53.00 -13.25 -10.47
N LEU A 206 52.38 -13.72 -11.56
CA LEU A 206 51.05 -14.37 -11.53
C LEU A 206 51.10 -15.86 -11.12
N LYS A 207 52.27 -16.49 -11.15
CA LYS A 207 52.50 -17.87 -10.70
C LYS A 207 52.68 -17.96 -9.19
#